data_AF-A0A2D5TSX4-F1
#
_entry.id   AF-A0A2D5TSX4-F1
#
_cell.length_a   1.000
_cell.length_b   1.000
_cell.length_c   1.000
_cell.angle_alpha   90.00
_cell.angle_beta   90.00
_cell.angle_gamma   90.00
#
_symmetry.space_group_name_H-M   'P 1'
#
loop_
_entity.id
_entity.type
_entity.pdbx_description
1 polymer ?
#
loop_
_entity_poly.entity_id
_entity_poly.type
_entity_poly.pdbx_seq_one_letter_code
_entity_poly.pdbx_strand_id
1 'polypeptide(L)'
;MKSKVWNKCSVNGCDRPIVNKKRQMCLSHYNKFMRHGDPLHETKKYATKEEIHRFINEAIHSDTDDCVEWPFGLCAGYAWTGSEYVHRIVATGKKSTKNAEASHLCDNKKCINPRHVMWSTKSDNIMDRVLNDTMEQRKERRNV
;
A
#
# COMPACT_ATOMS: atom_id res chain seq x y z
N MET A 1 -8.05 15.89 -52.64
CA MET A 1 -6.95 15.03 -52.17
C MET A 1 -7.04 14.92 -50.65
N LYS A 2 -7.15 13.72 -50.08
CA LYS A 2 -7.34 13.53 -48.63
C LYS A 2 -6.03 13.83 -47.88
N SER A 3 -6.12 14.69 -46.86
CA SER A 3 -5.04 15.21 -46.03
C SER A 3 -4.35 14.12 -45.21
N LYS A 4 -3.01 14.10 -45.22
CA LYS A 4 -2.20 13.12 -44.48
C LYS A 4 -2.03 13.58 -43.03
N VAL A 5 -2.88 13.08 -42.14
CA VAL A 5 -2.93 13.44 -40.71
C VAL A 5 -1.78 12.75 -39.96
N TRP A 6 -0.59 13.35 -39.94
CA TRP A 6 0.58 12.87 -39.17
C TRP A 6 0.55 13.32 -37.70
N ASN A 7 -0.60 13.20 -37.04
CA ASN A 7 -0.75 13.61 -35.65
C ASN A 7 -1.17 12.48 -34.72
N LYS A 8 -1.42 11.25 -35.19
CA LYS A 8 -1.98 10.15 -34.36
C LYS A 8 -0.91 9.15 -33.91
N CYS A 9 -1.00 8.68 -32.66
CA CYS A 9 -0.12 7.65 -32.10
C CYS A 9 -0.05 6.39 -32.98
N SER A 10 1.12 5.76 -33.05
CA SER A 10 1.39 4.51 -33.78
C SER A 10 0.77 3.25 -33.16
N VAL A 11 0.21 3.34 -31.96
CA VAL A 11 -0.45 2.22 -31.29
C VAL A 11 -1.88 2.08 -31.83
N ASN A 12 -2.24 0.87 -32.27
CA ASN A 12 -3.55 0.57 -32.84
C ASN A 12 -4.67 0.96 -31.86
N GLY A 13 -5.72 1.60 -32.38
CA GLY A 13 -6.85 2.09 -31.58
C GLY A 13 -6.59 3.35 -30.75
N CYS A 14 -5.43 4.02 -30.87
CA CYS A 14 -5.12 5.21 -30.08
C CYS A 14 -5.15 6.51 -30.90
N ASP A 15 -6.17 7.35 -30.69
CA ASP A 15 -6.34 8.66 -31.35
C ASP A 15 -5.57 9.83 -30.71
N ARG A 16 -4.77 9.56 -29.68
CA ARG A 16 -4.02 10.61 -28.97
C ARG A 16 -2.89 11.20 -29.82
N PRO A 17 -2.60 12.51 -29.67
CA PRO A 17 -1.59 13.16 -30.47
C PRO A 17 -0.19 12.61 -30.23
N ILE A 18 0.63 12.54 -31.29
CA ILE A 18 2.05 12.21 -31.16
C ILE A 18 2.75 13.31 -30.37
N VAL A 19 3.48 12.90 -29.33
CA VAL A 19 4.37 13.79 -28.57
C VAL A 19 5.83 13.44 -28.86
N ASN A 20 6.13 12.16 -29.11
CA ASN A 20 7.46 11.71 -29.53
C ASN A 20 7.49 11.41 -31.03
N LYS A 21 8.13 12.28 -31.81
CA LYS A 21 8.24 12.12 -33.27
C LYS A 21 9.13 10.95 -33.70
N LYS A 22 10.14 10.55 -32.92
CA LYS A 22 11.06 9.45 -33.29
C LYS A 22 10.38 8.08 -33.24
N ARG A 23 9.55 7.85 -32.21
CA ARG A 23 8.80 6.61 -31.99
C ARG A 23 7.35 6.69 -32.50
N GLN A 24 6.91 7.87 -32.95
CA GLN A 24 5.54 8.15 -33.40
C GLN A 24 4.48 7.82 -32.33
N MET A 25 4.81 8.06 -31.05
CA MET A 25 3.95 7.69 -29.92
C MET A 25 3.40 8.93 -29.20
N CYS A 26 2.20 8.79 -28.64
CA CYS A 26 1.69 9.73 -27.64
C CYS A 26 2.51 9.62 -26.34
N LEU A 27 2.39 10.62 -25.46
CA LEU A 27 3.15 10.67 -24.21
C LEU A 27 2.98 9.40 -23.36
N SER A 28 1.75 8.89 -23.24
CA SER A 28 1.44 7.71 -22.41
C SER A 28 2.09 6.43 -22.93
N HIS A 29 1.98 6.15 -24.22
CA HIS A 29 2.60 4.95 -24.83
C HIS A 29 4.12 5.07 -24.88
N TYR A 30 4.65 6.27 -25.13
CA TYR A 30 6.08 6.52 -25.05
C TYR A 30 6.62 6.26 -23.63
N ASN A 31 5.94 6.75 -22.59
CA ASN A 31 6.35 6.52 -21.20
C ASN A 31 6.31 5.04 -20.80
N LYS A 32 5.28 4.29 -21.23
CA LYS A 32 5.20 2.85 -21.01
C LYS A 32 6.34 2.10 -21.71
N PHE A 33 6.59 2.42 -22.98
CA PHE A 33 7.70 1.87 -23.74
C PHE A 33 9.06 2.17 -23.10
N MET A 34 9.29 3.39 -22.63
CA MET A 34 10.56 3.76 -22.00
C MET A 34 10.81 3.05 -20.66
N ARG A 35 9.76 2.70 -19.91
CA ARG A 35 9.87 2.03 -18.60
C ARG A 35 9.89 0.51 -18.71
N HIS A 36 9.16 -0.04 -19.66
CA HIS A 36 8.84 -1.48 -19.70
C HIS A 36 9.12 -2.15 -21.05
N GLY A 37 9.62 -1.40 -22.04
CA GLY A 37 9.87 -1.90 -23.40
C GLY A 37 8.62 -2.12 -24.25
N ASP A 38 7.42 -1.98 -23.67
CA ASP A 38 6.14 -2.22 -24.32
C ASP A 38 5.21 -1.00 -24.18
N PRO A 39 4.75 -0.38 -25.29
CA PRO A 39 3.80 0.74 -25.21
C PRO A 39 2.42 0.33 -24.68
N LEU A 40 2.06 -0.95 -24.75
CA LEU A 40 0.80 -1.49 -24.24
C LEU A 40 0.89 -1.98 -22.80
N HIS A 41 2.07 -1.90 -22.17
CA HIS A 41 2.29 -2.41 -20.82
C HIS A 41 1.16 -2.00 -19.86
N GLU A 42 0.54 -3.00 -19.26
CA GLU A 42 -0.53 -2.82 -18.29
C GLU A 42 0.09 -2.45 -16.94
N THR A 43 -0.22 -1.25 -16.46
CA THR A 43 0.13 -0.86 -15.11
C THR A 43 -1.00 -1.28 -14.18
N LYS A 44 -0.67 -1.91 -13.04
CA LYS A 44 -1.65 -2.12 -11.98
C LYS A 44 -2.29 -0.78 -11.63
N LYS A 45 -3.62 -0.71 -11.64
CA LYS A 45 -4.32 0.48 -11.16
C LYS A 45 -4.05 0.59 -9.67
N TYR A 46 -3.67 1.78 -9.22
CA TYR A 46 -3.71 2.09 -7.79
C TYR A 46 -5.16 2.07 -7.34
N ALA A 47 -5.41 1.59 -6.13
CA ALA A 47 -6.74 1.64 -5.53
C ALA A 47 -7.22 3.08 -5.42
N THR A 48 -8.51 3.31 -5.68
CA THR A 48 -9.12 4.62 -5.48
C THR A 48 -9.28 4.91 -3.99
N LYS A 49 -9.49 6.18 -3.65
CA LYS A 49 -9.74 6.58 -2.27
C LYS A 49 -11.00 5.91 -1.70
N GLU A 50 -12.02 5.73 -2.53
CA GLU A 50 -13.27 5.07 -2.18
C GLU A 50 -13.06 3.58 -1.89
N GLU A 51 -12.24 2.88 -2.68
CA GLU A 51 -11.87 1.48 -2.45
C GLU A 51 -11.09 1.32 -1.13
N ILE A 52 -10.12 2.20 -0.89
CA ILE A 52 -9.34 2.24 0.36
C ILE A 52 -10.26 2.45 1.56
N HIS A 53 -11.13 3.47 1.51
CA HIS A 53 -12.06 3.77 2.61
C HIS A 53 -13.06 2.63 2.85
N ARG A 54 -13.57 2.03 1.77
CA ARG A 54 -14.49 0.89 1.88
C ARG A 54 -13.84 -0.28 2.60
N PHE A 55 -12.62 -0.66 2.20
CA PHE A 55 -11.92 -1.78 2.81
C PHE A 55 -11.62 -1.53 4.30
N ILE A 56 -11.23 -0.30 4.67
CA ILE A 56 -11.04 0.07 6.08
C ILE A 56 -12.35 -0.05 6.85
N ASN A 57 -13.46 0.45 6.29
CA ASN A 57 -14.77 0.34 6.94
C ASN A 57 -15.21 -1.11 7.10
N GLU A 58 -15.02 -1.96 6.09
CA GLU A 58 -15.32 -3.40 6.18
C GLU A 58 -14.48 -4.07 7.27
N ALA A 59 -13.18 -3.78 7.34
CA ALA A 59 -12.31 -4.30 8.40
C ALA A 59 -12.72 -3.82 9.80
N ILE A 60 -13.17 -2.57 9.94
CA ILE A 60 -13.63 -2.01 11.22
C ILE A 60 -14.89 -2.72 11.72
N HIS A 61 -15.78 -3.10 10.82
CA HIS A 61 -17.06 -3.76 11.14
C HIS A 61 -16.97 -5.29 11.08
N SER A 62 -15.80 -5.84 10.76
CA SER A 62 -15.60 -7.28 10.78
C SER A 62 -15.54 -7.79 12.21
N ASP A 63 -16.20 -8.91 12.44
CA ASP A 63 -16.25 -9.67 13.69
C ASP A 63 -15.20 -10.79 13.75
N THR A 64 -14.31 -10.87 12.75
CA THR A 64 -13.25 -11.88 12.72
C THR A 64 -12.16 -11.62 13.77
N ASP A 65 -11.65 -12.72 14.34
CA ASP A 65 -10.42 -12.74 15.14
C ASP A 65 -9.17 -13.04 14.28
N ASP A 66 -9.32 -13.23 12.96
CA ASP A 66 -8.17 -13.44 12.07
C ASP A 66 -7.52 -12.12 11.64
N CYS A 67 -6.28 -12.18 11.15
CA CYS A 67 -5.65 -11.02 10.52
C CYS A 67 -6.43 -10.60 9.26
N VAL A 68 -6.82 -9.32 9.21
CA VAL A 68 -7.33 -8.70 7.98
C VAL A 68 -6.16 -8.10 7.22
N GLU A 69 -5.69 -8.79 6.19
CA GLU A 69 -4.54 -8.40 5.38
C GLU A 69 -4.83 -7.18 4.49
N TRP A 70 -3.98 -6.14 4.59
CA TRP A 70 -4.06 -4.98 3.71
C TRP A 70 -3.67 -5.31 2.27
N PRO A 71 -4.57 -5.15 1.27
CA PRO A 71 -4.30 -5.55 -0.11
C PRO A 71 -3.61 -4.45 -0.93
N PHE A 72 -3.40 -3.27 -0.36
CA PHE A 72 -2.90 -2.09 -1.07
C PHE A 72 -1.44 -1.75 -0.69
N GLY A 73 -1.02 -0.52 -1.00
CA GLY A 73 0.34 -0.06 -0.79
C GLY A 73 0.79 -0.14 0.67
N LEU A 74 2.09 -0.42 0.86
CA LEU A 74 2.75 -0.45 2.16
C LEU A 74 3.76 0.70 2.26
N CYS A 75 3.96 1.21 3.48
CA CYS A 75 5.03 2.15 3.82
C CYS A 75 5.79 1.59 5.03
N ALA A 76 7.12 1.47 4.96
CA ALA A 76 7.94 0.83 6.00
C ALA A 76 7.45 -0.57 6.43
N GLY A 77 6.80 -1.31 5.52
CA GLY A 77 6.18 -2.61 5.78
C GLY A 77 4.78 -2.58 6.40
N TYR A 78 4.27 -1.39 6.77
CA TYR A 78 2.92 -1.21 7.33
C TYR A 78 1.90 -0.82 6.28
N ALA A 79 0.64 -1.18 6.51
CA ALA A 79 -0.51 -0.74 5.72
C ALA A 79 -0.56 0.80 5.61
N TRP A 80 -0.67 1.31 4.37
CA TRP A 80 -0.57 2.73 4.03
C TRP A 80 -1.67 3.15 3.05
N THR A 81 -2.33 4.29 3.33
CA THR A 81 -3.40 4.83 2.47
C THR A 81 -2.89 5.73 1.33
N GLY A 82 -1.60 6.10 1.35
CA GLY A 82 -1.08 7.20 0.55
C GLY A 82 -0.82 8.46 1.39
N SER A 83 -1.52 8.62 2.51
CA SER A 83 -1.42 9.80 3.40
C SER A 83 -1.16 9.46 4.87
N GLU A 84 -1.63 8.31 5.35
CA GLU A 84 -1.48 7.89 6.75
C GLU A 84 -1.38 6.37 6.90
N TYR A 85 -0.86 5.94 8.06
CA TYR A 85 -0.74 4.53 8.41
C TYR A 85 -2.09 3.96 8.86
N VAL A 86 -2.54 2.88 8.22
CA VAL A 86 -3.88 2.33 8.48
C VAL A 86 -4.02 1.81 9.90
N HIS A 87 -2.97 1.23 10.48
CA HIS A 87 -2.97 0.78 11.87
C HIS A 87 -3.28 1.93 12.86
N ARG A 88 -2.97 3.20 12.52
CA ARG A 88 -3.34 4.35 13.35
C ARG A 88 -4.81 4.76 13.21
N ILE A 89 -5.46 4.37 12.13
CA ILE A 89 -6.88 4.63 11.87
C ILE A 89 -7.74 3.62 12.63
N VAL A 90 -7.37 2.34 12.55
CA VAL A 90 -8.14 1.23 13.14
C VAL A 90 -7.80 0.95 14.61
N ALA A 91 -6.76 1.59 15.15
CA ALA A 91 -6.33 1.36 16.53
C ALA A 91 -7.45 1.64 17.54
N THR A 92 -7.73 0.65 18.38
CA THR A 92 -8.74 0.71 19.43
C THR A 92 -8.12 1.10 20.78
N GLY A 93 -8.97 1.39 21.77
CA GLY A 93 -8.55 1.81 23.10
C GLY A 93 -8.35 3.32 23.27
N LYS A 94 -8.01 3.74 24.48
CA LYS A 94 -7.83 5.17 24.79
C LYS A 94 -6.43 5.61 24.38
N LYS A 95 -6.35 6.57 23.47
CA LYS A 95 -5.12 7.30 23.19
C LYS A 95 -4.76 8.16 24.40
N SER A 96 -4.07 7.55 25.37
CA SER A 96 -3.85 8.11 26.71
C SER A 96 -2.85 9.27 26.73
N THR A 97 -1.95 9.35 25.75
CA THR A 97 -0.91 10.37 25.68
C THR A 97 -0.67 10.86 24.24
N LYS A 98 -0.06 12.04 24.12
CA LYS A 98 0.38 12.61 22.82
C LYS A 98 1.37 11.69 22.08
N ASN A 99 2.09 10.83 22.81
CA ASN A 99 3.11 9.92 22.30
C ASN A 99 2.62 8.46 22.22
N ALA A 100 1.32 8.20 22.33
CA ALA A 100 0.77 6.87 22.14
C ALA A 100 1.01 6.40 20.70
N GLU A 101 1.52 5.17 20.58
CA GLU A 101 1.78 4.49 19.32
C GLU A 101 0.71 3.41 19.13
N ALA A 102 0.35 3.14 17.88
CA ALA A 102 -0.58 2.07 17.56
C ALA A 102 0.24 0.79 17.31
N SER A 103 -0.04 -0.24 18.11
CA SER A 103 0.79 -1.44 18.20
C SER A 103 -0.01 -2.66 17.79
N HIS A 104 0.64 -3.55 17.05
CA HIS A 104 0.05 -4.82 16.62
C HIS A 104 0.24 -5.88 17.70
N LEU A 105 -0.85 -6.56 18.05
CA LEU A 105 -0.83 -7.74 18.92
C LEU A 105 -0.43 -9.02 18.17
N CYS A 106 -0.56 -9.03 16.84
CA CYS A 106 -0.35 -10.19 15.96
C CYS A 106 1.03 -10.26 15.29
N ASP A 107 1.96 -9.36 15.63
CA ASP A 107 3.28 -9.15 14.95
C ASP A 107 3.22 -9.08 13.41
N ASN A 108 2.05 -8.72 12.86
CA ASN A 108 1.81 -8.60 11.43
C ASN A 108 1.52 -7.15 11.05
N LYS A 109 2.51 -6.49 10.45
CA LYS A 109 2.45 -5.08 10.05
C LYS A 109 1.40 -4.77 8.95
N LYS A 110 0.96 -5.79 8.22
CA LYS A 110 -0.08 -5.65 7.17
C LYS A 110 -1.49 -5.79 7.71
N CYS A 111 -1.65 -6.33 8.91
CA CYS A 111 -2.95 -6.53 9.52
C CYS A 111 -3.63 -5.17 9.76
N ILE A 112 -4.92 -5.06 9.47
CA ILE A 112 -5.73 -3.87 9.77
C ILE A 112 -6.95 -4.21 10.62
N ASN A 113 -6.98 -5.42 11.21
CA ASN A 113 -8.06 -5.80 12.12
C ASN A 113 -7.99 -4.90 13.38
N PRO A 114 -9.05 -4.12 13.71
CA PRO A 114 -9.06 -3.26 14.90
C PRO A 114 -8.86 -4.02 16.22
N ARG A 115 -9.24 -5.31 16.25
CA ARG A 115 -9.06 -6.19 17.42
C ARG A 115 -7.59 -6.56 17.64
N HIS A 116 -6.76 -6.42 16.60
CA HIS A 116 -5.33 -6.71 16.63
C HIS A 116 -4.44 -5.47 16.72
N VAL A 117 -5.04 -4.28 16.83
CA VAL A 117 -4.32 -3.01 16.88
C VAL A 117 -4.84 -2.13 18.01
N MET A 118 -3.95 -1.73 18.91
CA MET A 118 -4.31 -0.97 20.10
C MET A 118 -3.36 0.21 20.31
N TRP A 119 -3.89 1.30 20.88
CA TRP A 119 -3.06 2.40 21.37
C TRP A 119 -2.29 1.96 22.62
N SER A 120 -0.96 1.97 22.55
CA SER A 120 -0.07 1.68 23.68
C SER A 120 0.98 2.77 23.87
N THR A 121 1.60 2.83 25.05
CA THR A 121 2.73 3.73 25.30
C THR A 121 4.06 3.03 24.98
N LYS A 122 5.13 3.80 24.75
CA LYS A 122 6.48 3.25 24.54
C LYS A 122 6.95 2.37 25.69
N SER A 123 6.53 2.65 26.93
CA SER A 123 6.79 1.81 28.11
C SER A 123 6.11 0.45 28.02
N ASP A 124 4.86 0.41 27.53
CA ASP A 124 4.11 -0.85 27.33
C ASP A 124 4.72 -1.66 26.18
N ASN A 125 5.14 -1.01 25.09
CA ASN A 125 5.83 -1.67 23.96
C ASN A 125 7.24 -2.19 24.30
N ILE A 126 7.88 -1.65 25.34
CA ILE A 126 9.14 -2.19 25.86
C ILE A 126 8.82 -3.39 26.75
N MET A 127 7.77 -3.32 27.58
CA MET A 127 7.31 -4.45 28.40
C MET A 127 6.85 -5.64 27.55
N ASP A 128 6.10 -5.44 26.46
CA ASP A 128 5.74 -6.53 25.53
C ASP A 128 6.96 -7.16 24.86
N ARG A 129 8.01 -6.37 24.57
CA ARG A 129 9.29 -6.90 24.06
C ARG A 129 10.08 -7.68 25.11
N VAL A 130 9.80 -7.44 26.39
CA VAL A 130 10.43 -8.13 27.53
C VAL A 130 9.60 -9.35 27.96
N LEU A 131 8.27 -9.32 27.81
CA LEU A 131 7.36 -10.42 28.13
C LEU A 131 7.26 -11.45 27.00
N ASN A 132 7.29 -11.02 25.73
CA ASN A 132 7.45 -11.94 24.61
C ASN A 132 8.93 -12.20 24.37
N ASP A 133 9.40 -13.39 24.76
CA ASP A 133 10.71 -14.04 24.56
C ASP A 133 11.23 -14.08 23.09
N THR A 134 11.16 -12.95 22.38
CA THR A 134 11.59 -12.79 20.99
C THR A 134 13.09 -12.52 20.85
N MET A 135 13.83 -12.48 21.97
CA MET A 135 15.29 -12.35 21.97
C MET A 135 15.99 -13.69 21.74
N GLU A 136 15.45 -14.80 22.25
CA GLU A 136 16.03 -16.14 22.07
C GLU A 136 15.87 -16.61 20.60
N GLN A 137 14.67 -16.45 20.03
CA GLN A 137 14.35 -16.87 18.66
C GLN A 137 15.10 -16.07 17.56
N ARG A 138 15.53 -14.84 17.87
CA ARG A 138 16.35 -14.02 16.95
C ARG A 138 17.82 -14.42 16.94
N LYS A 139 18.35 -15.02 18.02
CA LYS A 139 19.73 -15.55 18.05
C LYS A 139 19.86 -16.84 17.25
N GLU A 140 18.87 -17.72 17.31
CA GLU A 140 18.87 -18.98 16.56
C GLU A 140 18.82 -18.76 15.04
N ARG A 141 18.05 -17.76 14.55
CA ARG A 141 18.00 -17.41 13.12
C ARG A 141 19.24 -16.70 12.58
N ARG A 142 20.20 -16.31 13.43
CA ARG A 142 21.44 -15.64 13.02
C ARG A 142 22.65 -16.59 13.00
N ASN A 143 22.47 -17.83 13.47
CA ASN A 143 23.49 -18.87 13.54
C ASN A 143 23.16 -20.08 12.64
N VAL A 144 22.30 -19.90 11.63
CA VAL A 144 22.05 -20.87 10.55
C VAL A 144 22.36 -20.21 9.21
#